data_AF-K2SMD8-F1
#
_entry.id   AF-K2SMD8-F1
#
_cell.length_a   1.000
_cell.length_b   1.000
_cell.length_c   1.000
_cell.angle_alpha   90.00
_cell.angle_beta   90.00
_cell.angle_gamma   90.00
#
_symmetry.space_group_name_H-M   'P 1'
#
loop_
_entity.id
_entity.type
_entity.pdbx_description
1 polymer ?
#
loop_
_entity_poly.entity_id
_entity_poly.type
_entity_poly.pdbx_seq_one_letter_code
_entity_poly.pdbx_strand_id
1 'polypeptide(L)'
;MLDDLGLTTNDYNYGQAIFYVSFLLAELPSQLISKWLGPDNWIPIQMVSWSFIASLQAFITGRKSFFLTRCLLGTLEGGFIPEQILYLSYWYTSAELPARLSWFWVASKATDISSAFLAYALLRLRGLFGAAGWQWLFFLEGLLTATIGVFSWYYLPPGPTQTASAFRGEEGWFTARQERIMVNRVLRDDPSKGDMHNRQPVTPAMLWECLADWHLWPVYLLGLTAFVPQYPMTAYLTLQLRSIGFDTFDTNLLVVPPLCLYIIQLLFWTWLSERINERFLLATVGQLWSLPLLIALVGLPLVAPAGLRYILIGLLVGFPYVHAILVAITSRNAGTVRTRTVASALYNMCVQADNIIGSNIYRDDDKPLYAHGNKVLIGFCIFNVMLFVATKFFYVSINR
;
A
#
# COMPACT_ATOMS: atom_id res chain seq x y z
N MET A 1 3.19 -6.07 -23.06
CA MET A 1 4.40 -5.90 -22.23
C MET A 1 5.11 -7.23 -22.01
N LEU A 2 4.55 -8.23 -21.29
CA LEU A 2 5.29 -9.47 -21.01
C LEU A 2 5.74 -10.17 -22.30
N ASP A 3 4.82 -10.39 -23.24
CA ASP A 3 5.15 -10.99 -24.54
C ASP A 3 6.11 -10.12 -25.36
N ASP A 4 5.89 -8.79 -25.39
CA ASP A 4 6.75 -7.84 -26.11
C ASP A 4 8.20 -7.83 -25.61
N LEU A 5 8.42 -8.18 -24.33
CA LEU A 5 9.73 -8.20 -23.67
C LEU A 5 10.29 -9.63 -23.50
N GLY A 6 9.57 -10.65 -23.94
CA GLY A 6 9.94 -12.05 -23.74
C GLY A 6 10.03 -12.46 -22.27
N LEU A 7 9.18 -11.89 -21.41
CA LEU A 7 9.18 -12.15 -19.96
C LEU A 7 8.15 -13.21 -19.59
N THR A 8 8.55 -14.14 -18.73
CA THR A 8 7.64 -15.13 -18.14
C THR A 8 6.87 -14.54 -16.96
N THR A 9 5.81 -15.22 -16.50
CA THR A 9 5.12 -14.84 -15.26
C THR A 9 6.05 -14.94 -14.05
N ASN A 10 7.00 -15.88 -14.05
CA ASN A 10 8.02 -15.95 -13.01
C ASN A 10 8.94 -14.73 -13.04
N ASP A 11 9.33 -14.22 -14.21
CA ASP A 11 10.11 -12.98 -14.31
C ASP A 11 9.33 -11.79 -13.76
N TYR A 12 8.03 -11.70 -14.04
CA TYR A 12 7.17 -10.70 -13.43
C TYR A 12 7.19 -10.78 -11.90
N ASN A 13 7.06 -11.99 -11.33
CA ASN A 13 7.14 -12.23 -9.88
C ASN A 13 8.49 -11.83 -9.29
N TYR A 14 9.58 -12.23 -9.94
CA TYR A 14 10.92 -11.84 -9.50
C TYR A 14 11.10 -10.33 -9.53
N GLY A 15 10.60 -9.64 -10.57
CA GLY A 15 10.60 -8.18 -10.61
C GLY A 15 9.81 -7.55 -9.48
N GLN A 16 8.66 -8.12 -9.13
CA GLN A 16 7.84 -7.64 -8.01
C GLN A 16 8.51 -7.88 -6.65
N ALA A 17 9.15 -9.04 -6.46
CA ALA A 17 9.94 -9.32 -5.26
C ALA A 17 11.13 -8.36 -5.12
N ILE A 18 11.86 -8.10 -6.21
CA ILE A 18 12.96 -7.11 -6.24
C ILE A 18 12.44 -5.73 -5.84
N PHE A 19 11.28 -5.31 -6.37
CA PHE A 19 10.65 -4.05 -6.00
C PHE A 19 10.39 -3.98 -4.49
N TYR A 20 9.71 -4.97 -3.90
CA TYR A 20 9.37 -4.94 -2.47
C TYR A 20 10.59 -5.06 -1.56
N VAL A 21 11.60 -5.85 -1.93
CA VAL A 21 12.86 -5.91 -1.16
C VAL A 21 13.56 -4.55 -1.19
N SER A 22 13.61 -3.90 -2.36
CA SER A 22 14.23 -2.58 -2.50
C SER A 22 13.45 -1.49 -1.76
N PHE A 23 12.12 -1.57 -1.80
CA PHE A 23 11.18 -0.74 -1.03
C PHE A 23 11.47 -0.87 0.47
N LEU A 24 11.54 -2.10 0.97
CA LEU A 24 11.78 -2.40 2.37
C LEU A 24 13.12 -1.83 2.86
N LEU A 25 14.17 -2.03 2.06
CA LEU A 25 15.52 -1.54 2.38
C LEU A 25 15.59 0.00 2.37
N ALA A 26 14.79 0.66 1.54
CA ALA A 26 14.78 2.11 1.41
C ALA A 26 13.88 2.81 2.45
N GLU A 27 12.92 2.11 3.05
CA GLU A 27 11.97 2.68 4.00
C GLU A 27 12.65 3.42 5.18
N LEU A 28 13.58 2.76 5.87
CA LEU A 28 14.31 3.35 7.01
C LEU A 28 15.27 4.48 6.58
N PRO A 29 16.16 4.30 5.58
CA PRO A 29 17.01 5.38 5.09
C PRO A 29 16.22 6.61 4.65
N SER A 30 15.10 6.40 3.95
CA SER A 30 14.29 7.49 3.44
C SER A 30 13.64 8.31 4.55
N GLN A 31 13.16 7.67 5.63
CA GLN A 31 12.69 8.39 6.80
C GLN A 31 13.79 9.25 7.46
N LEU A 32 15.03 8.79 7.48
CA LEU A 32 16.16 9.56 8.01
C LEU A 32 16.46 10.79 7.13
N ILE A 33 16.42 10.62 5.81
CA ILE A 33 16.59 11.72 4.84
C ILE A 33 15.46 12.74 5.01
N SER A 34 14.21 12.28 5.11
CA SER A 34 13.03 13.13 5.34
C SER A 34 13.16 13.97 6.61
N LYS A 35 13.67 13.40 7.70
CA LYS A 35 13.93 14.14 8.94
C LYS A 35 15.00 15.22 8.77
N TRP A 36 15.96 15.04 7.87
CA TRP A 36 17.03 16.00 7.63
C TRP A 36 16.63 17.12 6.66
N LEU A 37 15.96 16.77 5.55
CA LEU A 37 15.54 17.71 4.50
C LEU A 37 14.19 18.37 4.75
N GLY A 38 13.38 17.79 5.63
CA GLY A 38 11.96 18.12 5.78
C GLY A 38 11.08 17.33 4.80
N PRO A 39 9.92 16.84 5.23
CA PRO A 39 9.00 16.10 4.35
C PRO A 39 8.47 16.98 3.20
N ASP A 40 8.41 18.30 3.38
CA ASP A 40 8.01 19.27 2.36
C ASP A 40 8.91 19.29 1.13
N ASN A 41 10.21 19.02 1.28
CA ASN A 41 11.14 18.95 0.16
C ASN A 41 11.33 17.52 -0.33
N TRP A 42 11.38 16.56 0.60
CA TRP A 42 11.73 15.19 0.27
C TRP A 42 10.59 14.43 -0.45
N ILE A 43 9.31 14.66 -0.08
CA ILE A 43 8.17 14.07 -0.78
C ILE A 43 8.15 14.49 -2.28
N PRO A 44 8.26 15.78 -2.64
CA PRO A 44 8.41 16.19 -4.03
C PRO A 44 9.61 15.58 -4.75
N ILE A 45 10.78 15.51 -4.10
CA ILE A 45 12.00 14.90 -4.68
C ILE A 45 11.74 13.43 -5.03
N GLN A 46 11.13 12.67 -4.13
CA GLN A 46 10.75 11.29 -4.36
C GLN A 46 9.77 11.17 -5.52
N MET A 47 8.70 11.99 -5.53
CA MET A 47 7.70 11.96 -6.59
C MET A 47 8.33 12.20 -7.96
N VAL A 48 9.14 13.26 -8.11
CA VAL A 48 9.79 13.58 -9.38
C VAL A 48 10.80 12.51 -9.79
N SER A 49 11.62 12.03 -8.85
CA SER A 49 12.62 10.99 -9.12
C SER A 49 11.96 9.67 -9.53
N TRP A 50 10.93 9.25 -8.79
CA TRP A 50 10.15 8.05 -9.10
C TRP A 50 9.48 8.18 -10.47
N SER A 51 8.87 9.32 -10.76
CA SER A 51 8.23 9.60 -12.04
C SER A 51 9.20 9.57 -13.22
N PHE A 52 10.41 10.10 -13.03
CA PHE A 52 11.45 10.03 -14.05
C PHE A 52 11.79 8.56 -14.39
N ILE A 53 12.02 7.72 -13.38
CA ILE A 53 12.28 6.28 -13.58
C ILE A 53 11.05 5.56 -14.17
N ALA A 54 9.83 5.92 -13.74
CA ALA A 54 8.60 5.35 -14.27
C ALA A 54 8.43 5.67 -15.77
N SER A 55 8.69 6.91 -16.19
CA SER A 55 8.70 7.28 -17.61
C SER A 55 9.78 6.53 -18.40
N LEU A 56 10.95 6.27 -17.80
CA LEU A 56 12.00 5.45 -18.44
C LEU A 56 11.57 4.00 -18.65
N GLN A 57 10.55 3.51 -17.94
CA GLN A 57 10.01 2.17 -18.15
C GLN A 57 9.49 1.98 -19.58
N ALA A 58 9.06 3.05 -20.26
CA ALA A 58 8.67 3.01 -21.66
C ALA A 58 9.78 2.50 -22.60
N PHE A 59 11.06 2.59 -22.20
CA PHE A 59 12.22 2.26 -23.01
C PHE A 59 12.92 0.94 -22.61
N ILE A 60 12.29 0.11 -21.77
CA ILE A 60 12.88 -1.18 -21.38
C ILE A 60 12.89 -2.16 -22.56
N THR A 61 13.96 -2.94 -22.66
CA THR A 61 14.22 -3.84 -23.81
C THR A 61 14.41 -5.30 -23.41
N GLY A 62 14.17 -5.65 -22.15
CA GLY A 62 14.15 -7.04 -21.69
C GLY A 62 14.22 -7.20 -20.17
N ARG A 63 14.56 -8.42 -19.74
CA ARG A 63 14.57 -8.86 -18.34
C ARG A 63 15.47 -8.03 -17.42
N LYS A 64 16.70 -7.75 -17.84
CA LYS A 64 17.67 -6.98 -17.02
C LYS A 64 17.19 -5.56 -16.77
N SER A 65 16.75 -4.87 -17.83
CA SER A 65 16.19 -3.51 -17.71
C SER A 65 14.91 -3.52 -16.87
N PHE A 66 14.05 -4.53 -17.01
CA PHE A 66 12.86 -4.66 -16.19
C PHE A 66 13.19 -4.79 -14.69
N PHE A 67 14.16 -5.65 -14.32
CA PHE A 67 14.58 -5.80 -12.93
C PHE A 67 15.25 -4.55 -12.36
N LEU A 68 16.08 -3.88 -13.16
CA LEU A 68 16.72 -2.63 -12.75
C LEU A 68 15.68 -1.53 -12.47
N THR A 69 14.73 -1.33 -13.37
CA THR A 69 13.64 -0.37 -13.18
C THR A 69 12.83 -0.71 -11.93
N ARG A 70 12.52 -1.99 -11.68
CA ARG A 70 11.80 -2.42 -10.46
C ARG A 70 12.57 -2.12 -9.17
N CYS A 71 13.88 -2.36 -9.17
CA CYS A 71 14.75 -2.02 -8.05
C CYS A 71 14.71 -0.51 -7.76
N LEU A 72 14.96 0.31 -8.79
CA LEU A 72 14.99 1.77 -8.66
C LEU A 72 13.66 2.36 -8.22
N LEU A 73 12.54 1.90 -8.79
CA LEU A 73 11.21 2.32 -8.38
C LEU A 73 10.95 1.95 -6.91
N GLY A 74 11.27 0.73 -6.51
CA GLY A 74 11.13 0.30 -5.12
C GLY A 74 11.94 1.17 -4.16
N THR A 75 13.21 1.45 -4.49
CA THR A 75 14.08 2.31 -3.67
C THR A 75 13.54 3.74 -3.54
N LEU A 76 12.98 4.31 -4.60
CA LEU A 76 12.44 5.68 -4.57
C LEU A 76 11.08 5.78 -3.88
N GLU A 77 10.28 4.70 -3.91
CA GLU A 77 8.94 4.66 -3.34
C GLU A 77 8.92 4.28 -1.86
N GLY A 78 9.95 3.55 -1.37
CA GLY A 78 10.01 2.98 -0.02
C GLY A 78 9.71 3.95 1.12
N GLY A 79 10.12 5.21 0.99
CA GLY A 79 9.87 6.23 2.01
C GLY A 79 8.54 6.97 1.90
N PHE A 80 7.85 6.88 0.77
CA PHE A 80 6.72 7.77 0.48
C PHE A 80 5.60 7.64 1.52
N ILE A 81 5.17 6.42 1.84
CA ILE A 81 4.09 6.18 2.80
C ILE A 81 4.45 6.71 4.20
N PRO A 82 5.57 6.32 4.84
CA PRO A 82 5.89 6.83 6.17
C PRO A 82 6.15 8.34 6.20
N GLU A 83 6.62 8.92 5.11
CA GLU A 83 6.80 10.37 5.01
C GLU A 83 5.48 11.12 4.96
N GLN A 84 4.47 10.57 4.27
CA GLN A 84 3.11 11.12 4.32
C GLN A 84 2.51 11.03 5.72
N ILE A 85 2.76 9.92 6.43
CA ILE A 85 2.36 9.77 7.84
C ILE A 85 3.06 10.82 8.72
N LEU A 86 4.38 10.99 8.54
CA LEU A 86 5.18 11.98 9.26
C LEU A 86 4.66 13.40 8.98
N TYR A 87 4.45 13.75 7.72
CA TYR A 87 3.91 15.04 7.31
C TYR A 87 2.56 15.30 7.98
N LEU A 88 1.59 14.37 7.86
CA LEU A 88 0.27 14.52 8.49
C LEU A 88 0.34 14.63 10.01
N SER A 89 1.32 14.01 10.66
CA SER A 89 1.50 14.08 12.11
C SER A 89 1.79 15.50 12.63
N TYR A 90 2.26 16.40 11.77
CA TYR A 90 2.53 17.81 12.08
C TYR A 90 1.24 18.62 12.17
N TRP A 91 0.19 18.15 11.49
CA TRP A 91 -1.10 18.84 11.36
C TRP A 91 -2.16 18.29 12.33
N TYR A 92 -2.07 17.00 12.67
CA TYR A 92 -3.13 16.27 13.36
C TYR A 92 -2.65 15.61 14.66
N THR A 93 -3.58 15.49 15.61
CA THR A 93 -3.36 14.73 16.85
C THR A 93 -3.34 13.23 16.59
N SER A 94 -2.81 12.47 17.54
CA SER A 94 -2.73 11.00 17.48
C SER A 94 -4.11 10.34 17.36
N ALA A 95 -5.15 10.97 17.91
CA ALA A 95 -6.54 10.51 17.79
C ALA A 95 -7.15 10.80 16.41
N GLU A 96 -6.79 11.92 15.78
CA GLU A 96 -7.31 12.32 14.47
C GLU A 96 -6.59 11.62 13.30
N LEU A 97 -5.32 11.26 13.49
CA LEU A 97 -4.44 10.75 12.44
C LEU A 97 -4.98 9.50 11.71
N PRO A 98 -5.51 8.45 12.39
CA PRO A 98 -6.03 7.27 11.71
C PRO A 98 -7.16 7.59 10.71
N ALA A 99 -8.10 8.46 11.09
CA ALA A 99 -9.19 8.88 10.22
C ALA A 99 -8.68 9.63 8.98
N ARG A 100 -7.62 10.43 9.12
CA ARG A 100 -6.97 11.13 7.99
C ARG A 100 -6.21 10.18 7.08
N LEU A 101 -5.54 9.17 7.63
CA LEU A 101 -4.88 8.14 6.85
C LEU A 101 -5.87 7.29 6.05
N SER A 102 -7.08 7.04 6.57
CA SER A 102 -8.14 6.39 5.79
C SER A 102 -8.45 7.16 4.50
N TRP A 103 -8.49 8.49 4.53
CA TRP A 103 -8.67 9.31 3.33
C TRP A 103 -7.48 9.24 2.36
N PHE A 104 -6.25 9.08 2.86
CA PHE A 104 -5.08 8.84 2.01
C PHE A 104 -5.23 7.53 1.22
N TRP A 105 -5.66 6.44 1.87
CA TRP A 105 -5.93 5.18 1.19
C TRP A 105 -7.11 5.25 0.22
N VAL A 106 -8.16 6.02 0.55
CA VAL A 106 -9.25 6.32 -0.39
C VAL A 106 -8.74 7.06 -1.62
N ALA A 107 -7.90 8.09 -1.44
CA ALA A 107 -7.30 8.83 -2.54
C ALA A 107 -6.45 7.92 -3.43
N SER A 108 -5.63 7.04 -2.85
CA SER A 108 -4.85 6.04 -3.58
C SER A 108 -5.76 5.16 -4.47
N LYS A 109 -6.86 4.62 -3.92
CA LYS A 109 -7.80 3.79 -4.70
C LYS A 109 -8.58 4.59 -5.75
N ALA A 110 -8.88 5.85 -5.48
CA ALA A 110 -9.49 6.74 -6.47
C ALA A 110 -8.53 7.03 -7.65
N THR A 111 -7.23 7.17 -7.36
CA THR A 111 -6.18 7.26 -8.38
C THR A 111 -6.08 5.98 -9.21
N ASP A 112 -6.15 4.79 -8.59
CA ASP A 112 -6.19 3.51 -9.31
C ASP A 112 -7.36 3.46 -10.31
N ILE A 113 -8.54 3.94 -9.91
CA ILE A 113 -9.73 4.04 -10.78
C ILE A 113 -9.47 5.02 -11.93
N SER A 114 -8.90 6.19 -11.66
CA SER A 114 -8.57 7.18 -12.69
C SER A 114 -7.51 6.68 -13.67
N SER A 115 -6.50 5.96 -13.19
CA SER A 115 -5.49 5.31 -14.03
C SER A 115 -6.11 4.23 -14.91
N ALA A 116 -7.08 3.45 -14.42
CA ALA A 116 -7.79 2.47 -15.25
C ALA A 116 -8.51 3.12 -16.46
N PHE A 117 -9.15 4.27 -16.26
CA PHE A 117 -9.76 5.05 -17.35
C PHE A 117 -8.72 5.66 -18.28
N LEU A 118 -7.62 6.18 -17.74
CA LEU A 118 -6.53 6.74 -18.53
C LEU A 118 -5.85 5.65 -19.38
N ALA A 119 -5.59 4.48 -18.81
CA ALA A 119 -5.05 3.32 -19.50
C ALA A 119 -5.94 2.89 -20.68
N TYR A 120 -7.27 2.89 -20.50
CA TYR A 120 -8.21 2.61 -21.59
C TYR A 120 -8.02 3.56 -22.79
N ALA A 121 -7.79 4.85 -22.54
CA ALA A 121 -7.53 5.83 -23.58
C ALA A 121 -6.11 5.69 -24.18
N LEU A 122 -5.09 5.58 -23.34
CA LEU A 122 -3.68 5.59 -23.76
C LEU A 122 -3.28 4.31 -24.49
N LEU A 123 -3.85 3.15 -24.15
CA LEU A 123 -3.56 1.90 -24.85
C LEU A 123 -4.02 1.92 -26.32
N ARG A 124 -4.95 2.82 -26.68
CA ARG A 124 -5.37 3.04 -28.09
C ARG A 124 -4.32 3.77 -28.92
N LEU A 125 -3.31 4.39 -28.29
CA LEU A 125 -2.17 5.01 -28.98
C LEU A 125 -1.16 3.97 -29.51
N ARG A 126 -1.47 2.67 -29.41
CA ARG A 126 -0.65 1.60 -29.97
C ARG A 126 -0.40 1.83 -31.46
N GLY A 127 0.87 1.74 -31.86
CA GLY A 127 1.30 1.94 -33.25
C GLY A 127 1.67 3.39 -33.58
N LEU A 128 1.32 4.36 -32.73
CA LEU A 128 1.80 5.73 -32.86
C LEU A 128 3.32 5.77 -32.63
N PHE A 129 4.06 6.31 -33.61
CA PHE A 129 5.53 6.31 -33.65
C PHE A 129 6.18 4.92 -33.51
N GLY A 130 5.48 3.85 -33.89
CA GLY A 130 6.00 2.47 -33.77
C GLY A 130 6.09 1.94 -32.34
N ALA A 131 5.57 2.68 -31.35
CA ALA A 131 5.59 2.27 -29.95
C ALA A 131 4.35 1.43 -29.57
N ALA A 132 4.55 0.51 -28.64
CA ALA A 132 3.48 -0.26 -28.02
C ALA A 132 2.66 0.61 -27.06
N GLY A 133 1.36 0.32 -26.91
CA GLY A 133 0.46 1.13 -26.07
C GLY A 133 0.91 1.23 -24.60
N TRP A 134 1.58 0.20 -24.07
CA TRP A 134 2.08 0.21 -22.69
C TRP A 134 3.26 1.18 -22.50
N GLN A 135 4.02 1.48 -23.56
CA GLN A 135 5.12 2.45 -23.50
C GLN A 135 4.58 3.87 -23.33
N TRP A 136 3.51 4.21 -24.08
CA TRP A 136 2.79 5.47 -23.92
C TRP A 136 2.18 5.62 -22.53
N LEU A 137 1.62 4.53 -22.00
CA LEU A 137 1.05 4.50 -20.65
C LEU A 137 2.10 4.90 -19.60
N PHE A 138 3.24 4.19 -19.52
CA PHE A 138 4.27 4.53 -18.53
C PHE A 138 4.87 5.92 -18.75
N PHE A 139 5.10 6.30 -20.01
CA PHE A 139 5.69 7.60 -20.32
C PHE A 139 4.80 8.76 -19.85
N LEU A 140 3.52 8.74 -20.23
CA LEU A 140 2.57 9.83 -19.95
C LEU A 140 2.11 9.83 -18.50
N GLU A 141 1.87 8.67 -17.89
CA GLU A 141 1.54 8.60 -16.45
C GLU A 141 2.71 9.07 -15.59
N GLY A 142 3.94 8.68 -15.93
CA GLY A 142 5.14 9.18 -15.29
C GLY A 142 5.27 10.70 -15.44
N LEU A 143 5.06 11.25 -16.64
CA LEU A 143 5.15 12.70 -16.87
C LEU A 143 4.07 13.49 -16.10
N LEU A 144 2.83 12.97 -16.08
CA LEU A 144 1.74 13.57 -15.31
C LEU A 144 2.11 13.62 -13.81
N THR A 145 2.62 12.51 -13.29
CA THR A 145 3.02 12.40 -11.89
C THR A 145 4.23 13.30 -11.57
N ALA A 146 5.20 13.42 -12.49
CA ALA A 146 6.32 14.35 -12.36
C ALA A 146 5.84 15.80 -12.28
N THR A 147 4.85 16.16 -13.08
CA THR A 147 4.24 17.50 -13.06
C THR A 147 3.58 17.79 -11.71
N ILE A 148 2.85 16.80 -11.17
CA ILE A 148 2.26 16.90 -9.82
C ILE A 148 3.36 16.99 -8.75
N GLY A 149 4.47 16.25 -8.89
CA GLY A 149 5.62 16.32 -7.99
C GLY A 149 6.32 17.69 -8.01
N VAL A 150 6.48 18.30 -9.19
CA VAL A 150 7.02 19.66 -9.28
C VAL A 150 6.05 20.66 -8.67
N PHE A 151 4.75 20.52 -8.92
CA PHE A 151 3.74 21.38 -8.33
C PHE A 151 3.68 21.24 -6.80
N SER A 152 3.82 20.01 -6.27
CA SER A 152 3.80 19.77 -4.83
C SER A 152 4.96 20.45 -4.11
N TRP A 153 6.12 20.63 -4.76
CA TRP A 153 7.22 21.43 -4.20
C TRP A 153 6.79 22.86 -3.83
N TYR A 154 6.02 23.51 -4.69
CA TYR A 154 5.57 24.87 -4.46
C TYR A 154 4.34 24.94 -3.56
N TYR A 155 3.51 23.88 -3.58
CA TYR A 155 2.23 23.87 -2.88
C TYR A 155 2.31 23.31 -1.46
N LEU A 156 3.18 22.34 -1.15
CA LEU A 156 3.22 21.66 0.15
C LEU A 156 3.91 22.55 1.21
N PRO A 157 3.21 22.99 2.27
CA PRO A 157 3.84 23.80 3.33
C PRO A 157 4.65 22.92 4.31
N PRO A 158 5.80 23.39 4.82
CA PRO A 158 6.61 22.64 5.78
C PRO A 158 5.90 22.32 7.10
N GLY A 159 4.93 23.15 7.49
CA GLY A 159 4.16 22.95 8.70
C GLY A 159 3.08 24.00 8.91
N PRO A 160 2.31 23.91 10.01
CA PRO A 160 1.15 24.75 10.27
C PRO A 160 1.47 26.23 10.44
N THR A 161 2.70 26.59 10.78
CA THR A 161 3.18 27.98 10.95
C THR A 161 3.92 28.54 9.73
N GLN A 162 4.09 27.73 8.67
CA GLN A 162 4.88 28.07 7.49
C GLN A 162 4.05 27.88 6.22
N THR A 163 2.81 28.37 6.27
CA THR A 163 1.86 28.22 5.16
C THR A 163 1.93 29.35 4.15
N ALA A 164 2.46 30.52 4.52
CA ALA A 164 2.64 31.64 3.60
C ALA A 164 3.58 31.27 2.43
N SER A 165 3.15 31.56 1.21
CA SER A 165 3.92 31.39 -0.04
C SER A 165 3.18 32.04 -1.19
N ALA A 166 3.88 32.39 -2.27
CA ALA A 166 3.26 32.89 -3.51
C ALA A 166 2.14 31.96 -4.03
N PHE A 167 2.27 30.65 -3.84
CA PHE A 167 1.26 29.66 -4.26
C PHE A 167 0.14 29.41 -3.24
N ARG A 168 0.28 29.93 -2.01
CA ARG A 168 -0.61 29.66 -0.87
C ARG A 168 -1.27 30.92 -0.29
N GLY A 169 -0.93 32.09 -0.85
CA GLY A 169 -1.31 33.41 -0.34
C GLY A 169 -0.21 34.01 0.54
N GLU A 170 -0.06 35.34 0.46
CA GLU A 170 0.94 36.09 1.24
C GLU A 170 0.72 35.98 2.75
N GLU A 171 -0.54 35.89 3.18
CA GLU A 171 -0.91 35.75 4.59
C GLU A 171 -0.92 34.29 5.08
N GLY A 172 -0.71 33.32 4.19
CA GLY A 172 -0.84 31.89 4.50
C GLY A 172 -2.26 31.42 4.73
N TRP A 173 -2.42 30.17 5.17
CA TRP A 173 -3.72 29.52 5.34
C TRP A 173 -4.39 29.84 6.69
N PHE A 174 -3.60 30.28 7.68
CA PHE A 174 -4.04 30.42 9.06
C PHE A 174 -3.62 31.76 9.64
N THR A 175 -4.49 32.35 10.44
CA THR A 175 -4.11 33.49 11.29
C THR A 175 -3.16 33.05 12.40
N ALA A 176 -2.34 33.97 12.92
CA ALA A 176 -1.41 33.69 14.03
C ALA A 176 -2.09 33.06 15.27
N ARG A 177 -3.38 33.36 15.50
CA ARG A 177 -4.17 32.71 16.56
C ARG A 177 -4.46 31.24 16.23
N GLN A 178 -4.87 30.94 15.00
CA GLN A 178 -5.17 29.57 14.57
C GLN A 178 -3.91 28.70 14.54
N GLU A 179 -2.78 29.23 14.07
CA GLU A 179 -1.50 28.53 14.11
C GLU A 179 -1.11 28.13 15.53
N ARG A 180 -1.20 29.07 16.49
CA ARG A 180 -0.96 28.77 17.92
C ARG A 180 -1.90 27.69 18.45
N ILE A 181 -3.18 27.71 18.07
CA ILE A 181 -4.15 26.68 18.50
C ILE A 181 -3.76 25.32 17.91
N MET A 182 -3.36 25.26 16.64
CA MET A 182 -2.94 24.02 15.98
C MET A 182 -1.69 23.43 16.62
N VAL A 183 -0.62 24.22 16.73
CA VAL A 183 0.65 23.78 17.32
C VAL A 183 0.43 23.33 18.77
N ASN A 184 -0.26 24.13 19.58
CA ASN A 184 -0.48 23.78 20.99
C ASN A 184 -1.31 22.51 21.15
N ARG A 185 -2.30 22.23 20.28
CA ARG A 185 -3.06 20.98 20.39
C ARG A 185 -2.17 19.76 20.12
N VAL A 186 -1.33 19.84 19.09
CA VAL A 186 -0.46 18.73 18.67
C VAL A 186 0.61 18.48 19.72
N LEU A 187 1.20 19.54 20.30
CA LEU A 187 2.20 19.43 21.36
C LEU A 187 1.61 18.99 22.71
N ARG A 188 0.35 19.34 23.01
CA ARG A 188 -0.34 18.85 24.22
C ARG A 188 -0.70 17.37 24.12
N ASP A 189 -1.06 16.91 22.92
CA ASP A 189 -1.34 15.49 22.65
C ASP A 189 -0.06 14.65 22.74
N ASP A 190 1.02 15.14 22.14
CA ASP A 190 2.31 14.47 22.16
C ASP A 190 3.46 15.50 22.27
N PRO A 191 3.99 15.72 23.49
CA PRO A 191 5.12 16.63 23.71
C PRO A 191 6.37 16.25 22.91
N SER A 192 6.53 14.97 22.53
CA SER A 192 7.67 14.52 21.73
C SER A 192 7.65 15.05 20.30
N LYS A 193 6.49 15.52 19.81
CA LYS A 193 6.38 16.22 18.51
C LYS A 193 7.00 17.61 18.53
N GLY A 194 7.15 18.22 19.70
CA GLY A 194 7.93 19.47 19.86
C GLY A 194 9.43 19.23 19.83
N ASP A 195 9.81 18.00 20.17
CA ASP A 195 11.17 17.48 20.16
C ASP A 195 11.48 16.73 18.85
N MET A 196 10.70 16.94 17.78
CA MET A 196 10.96 16.37 16.45
C MET A 196 12.26 16.90 15.81
N HIS A 197 12.86 17.96 16.38
CA HIS A 197 14.21 18.40 16.08
C HIS A 197 15.30 17.59 16.83
N ASN A 198 14.90 16.70 17.74
CA ASN A 198 15.80 15.78 18.42
C ASN A 198 16.22 14.70 17.41
N ARG A 199 17.34 14.98 16.74
CA ARG A 199 18.04 14.14 15.74
C ARG A 199 18.56 12.83 16.33
N GLN A 200 17.83 12.17 17.22
CA GLN A 200 18.24 10.88 17.75
C GLN A 200 17.91 9.81 16.72
N PRO A 201 18.93 9.14 16.14
CA PRO A 201 18.71 8.08 15.17
C PRO A 201 18.00 6.90 15.84
N VAL A 202 17.23 6.16 15.05
CA VAL A 202 16.79 4.82 15.46
C VAL A 202 18.06 3.98 15.65
N THR A 203 18.33 3.60 16.89
CA THR A 203 19.52 2.79 17.18
C THR A 203 19.21 1.30 16.96
N PRO A 204 20.19 0.48 16.54
CA PRO A 204 20.02 -0.97 16.47
C PRO A 204 19.55 -1.60 17.80
N ALA A 205 19.92 -0.99 18.94
CA ALA A 205 19.44 -1.41 20.26
C ALA A 205 17.91 -1.28 20.39
N MET A 206 17.32 -0.20 19.88
CA MET A 206 15.88 -0.01 19.90
C MET A 206 15.13 -0.99 18.98
N LEU A 207 15.73 -1.32 17.82
CA LEU A 207 15.21 -2.37 16.95
C LEU A 207 15.21 -3.72 17.69
N TRP A 208 16.30 -4.02 18.41
CA TRP A 208 16.40 -5.23 19.21
C TRP A 208 15.39 -5.28 20.35
N GLU A 209 15.17 -4.17 21.06
CA GLU A 209 14.15 -4.08 22.12
C GLU A 209 12.75 -4.42 21.59
N CYS A 210 12.35 -3.87 20.44
CA CYS A 210 11.05 -4.18 19.84
C CYS A 210 10.97 -5.61 19.30
N LEU A 211 12.05 -6.15 18.74
CA LEU A 211 12.08 -7.55 18.27
C LEU A 211 12.07 -8.55 19.45
N ALA A 212 12.67 -8.19 20.58
CA ALA A 212 12.66 -9.00 21.79
C ALA A 212 11.32 -8.95 22.55
N ASP A 213 10.47 -7.95 22.25
CA ASP A 213 9.15 -7.83 22.86
C ASP A 213 8.17 -8.87 22.29
N TRP A 214 8.07 -10.00 23.00
CA TRP A 214 7.17 -11.11 22.67
C TRP A 214 5.69 -10.72 22.58
N HIS A 215 5.27 -9.59 23.17
CA HIS A 215 3.89 -9.11 23.07
C HIS A 215 3.54 -8.60 21.68
N LEU A 216 4.51 -8.21 20.84
CA LEU A 216 4.28 -7.65 19.51
C LEU A 216 4.27 -8.71 18.40
N TRP A 217 4.87 -9.87 18.65
CA TRP A 217 4.98 -10.96 17.68
C TRP A 217 3.64 -11.44 17.10
N PRO A 218 2.54 -11.58 17.86
CA PRO A 218 1.26 -11.94 17.27
C PRO A 218 0.80 -10.96 16.19
N VAL A 219 1.03 -9.66 16.39
CA VAL A 219 0.64 -8.62 15.43
C VAL A 219 1.60 -8.56 14.24
N TYR A 220 2.90 -8.82 14.45
CA TYR A 220 3.86 -8.97 13.35
C TYR A 220 3.54 -10.17 12.47
N LEU A 221 3.16 -11.30 13.07
CA LEU A 221 2.76 -12.49 12.33
C LEU A 221 1.47 -12.24 11.53
N LEU A 222 0.50 -11.51 12.11
CA LEU A 222 -0.67 -11.05 11.37
C LEU A 222 -0.28 -10.12 10.21
N GLY A 223 0.65 -9.19 10.43
CA GLY A 223 1.17 -8.33 9.36
C GLY A 223 1.83 -9.11 8.23
N LEU A 224 2.46 -10.24 8.52
CA LEU A 224 3.16 -11.10 7.56
C LEU A 224 2.24 -11.98 6.70
N THR A 225 1.04 -12.30 7.17
CA THR A 225 0.19 -13.30 6.52
C THR A 225 -1.22 -12.85 6.17
N ALA A 226 -1.73 -11.77 6.79
CA ALA A 226 -3.14 -11.41 6.68
C ALA A 226 -3.60 -11.01 5.27
N PHE A 227 -2.72 -10.50 4.41
CA PHE A 227 -3.06 -10.01 3.08
C PHE A 227 -2.62 -10.94 1.94
N VAL A 228 -1.84 -11.98 2.27
CA VAL A 228 -1.43 -13.02 1.33
C VAL A 228 -2.60 -13.56 0.49
N PRO A 229 -3.78 -13.91 1.05
CA PRO A 229 -4.89 -14.46 0.24
C PRO A 229 -5.43 -13.52 -0.85
N GLN A 230 -5.33 -12.21 -0.65
CA GLN A 230 -5.93 -11.19 -1.52
C GLN A 230 -4.91 -10.56 -2.49
N TYR A 231 -3.63 -10.62 -2.15
CA TYR A 231 -2.56 -10.01 -2.93
C TYR A 231 -2.51 -10.55 -4.37
N PRO A 232 -2.44 -11.88 -4.63
CA PRO A 232 -2.38 -12.41 -6.00
C PRO A 232 -3.60 -12.03 -6.82
N MET A 233 -4.79 -11.98 -6.20
CA MET A 233 -6.03 -11.63 -6.90
C MET A 233 -5.97 -10.20 -7.45
N THR A 234 -5.42 -9.28 -6.66
CA THR A 234 -5.22 -7.89 -7.09
C THR A 234 -4.14 -7.79 -8.16
N ALA A 235 -2.97 -8.39 -7.91
CA ALA A 235 -1.81 -8.29 -8.80
C ALA A 235 -2.05 -8.93 -10.18
N TYR A 236 -2.88 -9.97 -10.23
CA TYR A 236 -3.12 -10.76 -11.44
C TYR A 236 -4.50 -10.55 -12.05
N LEU A 237 -5.31 -9.61 -11.55
CA LEU A 237 -6.69 -9.42 -12.02
C LEU A 237 -6.77 -9.29 -13.54
N THR A 238 -6.03 -8.35 -14.13
CA THR A 238 -6.08 -8.13 -15.59
C THR A 238 -5.50 -9.29 -16.40
N LEU A 239 -4.55 -10.05 -15.86
CA LEU A 239 -3.99 -11.24 -16.52
C LEU A 239 -5.00 -12.39 -16.50
N GLN A 240 -5.65 -12.62 -15.37
CA GLN A 240 -6.69 -13.64 -15.21
C GLN A 240 -7.89 -13.34 -16.11
N LEU A 241 -8.35 -12.09 -16.17
CA LEU A 241 -9.45 -11.70 -17.04
C LEU A 241 -9.11 -11.88 -18.53
N ARG A 242 -7.88 -11.55 -18.94
CA ARG A 242 -7.42 -11.82 -20.32
C ARG A 242 -7.37 -13.31 -20.63
N SER A 243 -6.96 -14.15 -19.67
CA SER A 243 -6.87 -15.60 -19.86
C SER A 243 -8.23 -16.29 -20.09
N ILE A 244 -9.33 -15.66 -19.65
CA ILE A 244 -10.70 -16.17 -19.82
C ILE A 244 -11.46 -15.48 -20.97
N GLY A 245 -10.76 -14.72 -21.82
CA GLY A 245 -11.30 -14.19 -23.08
C GLY A 245 -11.84 -12.77 -23.03
N PHE A 246 -11.65 -12.01 -21.94
CA PHE A 246 -11.92 -10.57 -21.97
C PHE A 246 -10.85 -9.83 -22.77
N ASP A 247 -11.28 -8.85 -23.55
CA ASP A 247 -10.37 -8.01 -24.33
C ASP A 247 -9.51 -7.11 -23.42
N THR A 248 -8.32 -6.72 -23.90
CA THR A 248 -7.38 -5.90 -23.12
C THR A 248 -8.01 -4.57 -22.70
N PHE A 249 -8.83 -3.95 -23.54
CA PHE A 249 -9.49 -2.69 -23.19
C PHE A 249 -10.55 -2.90 -22.09
N ASP A 250 -11.38 -3.92 -22.24
CA ASP A 250 -12.42 -4.25 -21.25
C ASP A 250 -11.81 -4.63 -19.90
N THR A 251 -10.72 -5.42 -19.89
CA THR A 251 -10.07 -5.84 -18.64
C THR A 251 -9.54 -4.69 -17.79
N ASN A 252 -9.14 -3.57 -18.38
CA ASN A 252 -8.72 -2.39 -17.60
C ASN A 252 -9.92 -1.72 -16.92
N LEU A 253 -11.07 -1.62 -17.61
CA LEU A 253 -12.29 -1.04 -17.04
C LEU A 253 -12.94 -1.95 -15.99
N LEU A 254 -12.84 -3.28 -16.18
CA LEU A 254 -13.37 -4.27 -15.24
C LEU A 254 -12.65 -4.27 -13.88
N VAL A 255 -11.52 -3.57 -13.74
CA VAL A 255 -10.88 -3.36 -12.43
C VAL A 255 -11.67 -2.36 -11.57
N VAL A 256 -12.43 -1.45 -12.18
CA VAL A 256 -13.10 -0.34 -11.46
C VAL A 256 -14.14 -0.83 -10.45
N PRO A 257 -15.09 -1.73 -10.76
CA PRO A 257 -16.11 -2.14 -9.80
C PRO A 257 -15.54 -2.82 -8.54
N PRO A 258 -14.57 -3.76 -8.62
CA PRO A 258 -13.88 -4.29 -7.45
C PRO A 258 -13.21 -3.23 -6.58
N LEU A 259 -12.58 -2.21 -7.18
CA LEU A 259 -11.95 -1.12 -6.43
C LEU A 259 -12.97 -0.22 -5.73
N CYS A 260 -14.11 0.06 -6.36
CA CYS A 260 -15.21 0.78 -5.71
C CYS A 260 -15.73 0.00 -4.50
N LEU A 261 -15.91 -1.32 -4.63
CA LEU A 261 -16.31 -2.18 -3.52
C LEU A 261 -15.26 -2.17 -2.40
N TYR A 262 -13.97 -2.22 -2.75
CA TYR A 262 -12.88 -2.11 -1.79
C TYR A 262 -12.96 -0.82 -0.96
N ILE A 263 -13.20 0.34 -1.59
CA ILE A 263 -13.35 1.63 -0.91
C ILE A 263 -14.52 1.59 0.08
N ILE A 264 -15.68 1.08 -0.35
CA ILE A 264 -16.87 0.97 0.48
C ILE A 264 -16.59 0.07 1.70
N GLN A 265 -15.98 -1.10 1.47
CA GLN A 265 -15.65 -2.04 2.52
C GLN A 265 -14.63 -1.45 3.50
N LEU A 266 -13.55 -0.82 3.01
CA LEU A 266 -12.55 -0.18 3.85
C LEU A 266 -13.18 0.84 4.81
N LEU A 267 -14.02 1.74 4.30
CA LEU A 267 -14.68 2.75 5.12
C LEU A 267 -15.67 2.14 6.12
N PHE A 268 -16.47 1.17 5.67
CA PHE A 268 -17.47 0.50 6.50
C PHE A 268 -16.83 -0.26 7.67
N TRP A 269 -15.83 -1.11 7.41
CA TRP A 269 -15.19 -1.93 8.45
C TRP A 269 -14.35 -1.10 9.41
N THR A 270 -13.71 -0.03 8.94
CA THR A 270 -13.01 0.91 9.81
C THR A 270 -13.98 1.61 10.76
N TRP A 271 -15.08 2.16 10.24
CA TRP A 271 -16.12 2.79 11.05
C TRP A 271 -16.75 1.81 12.05
N LEU A 272 -17.06 0.59 11.60
CA LEU A 272 -17.66 -0.42 12.46
C LEU A 272 -16.71 -0.80 13.60
N SER A 273 -15.42 -0.98 13.32
CA SER A 273 -14.41 -1.31 14.33
C SER A 273 -14.29 -0.27 15.43
N GLU A 274 -14.42 1.02 15.10
CA GLU A 274 -14.46 2.07 16.09
C GLU A 274 -15.74 2.02 16.93
N ARG A 275 -16.90 1.76 16.31
CA ARG A 275 -18.20 1.71 16.99
C ARG A 275 -18.32 0.56 17.98
N ILE A 276 -17.88 -0.63 17.60
CA ILE A 276 -17.98 -1.81 18.45
C ILE A 276 -16.75 -2.00 19.36
N ASN A 277 -15.71 -1.20 19.16
CA ASN A 277 -14.41 -1.29 19.85
C ASN A 277 -13.78 -2.70 19.82
N GLU A 278 -14.13 -3.50 18.81
CA GLU A 278 -13.63 -4.84 18.57
C GLU A 278 -12.85 -4.85 17.25
N ARG A 279 -11.61 -5.31 17.32
CA ARG A 279 -10.64 -5.15 16.23
C ARG A 279 -10.26 -6.50 15.60
N PHE A 280 -9.81 -7.44 16.43
CA PHE A 280 -9.35 -8.75 15.95
C PHE A 280 -10.46 -9.59 15.33
N LEU A 281 -11.66 -9.63 15.93
CA LEU A 281 -12.78 -10.40 15.38
C LEU A 281 -13.30 -9.82 14.06
N LEU A 282 -13.29 -8.49 13.93
CA LEU A 282 -13.63 -7.85 12.66
C LEU A 282 -12.58 -8.12 11.59
N ALA A 283 -11.30 -8.14 11.97
CA ALA A 283 -10.23 -8.49 11.05
C ALA A 283 -10.33 -9.93 10.53
N THR A 284 -10.89 -10.86 11.32
CA THR A 284 -11.21 -12.23 10.87
C THR A 284 -12.22 -12.27 9.72
N VAL A 285 -13.12 -11.28 9.61
CA VAL A 285 -14.17 -11.26 8.57
C VAL A 285 -13.58 -11.24 7.17
N GLY A 286 -12.47 -10.53 6.94
CA GLY A 286 -11.79 -10.53 5.64
C GLY A 286 -11.36 -11.93 5.20
N GLN A 287 -10.89 -12.75 6.14
CA GLN A 287 -10.48 -14.13 5.87
C GLN A 287 -11.69 -15.04 5.63
N LEU A 288 -12.74 -14.88 6.44
CA LEU A 288 -14.00 -15.64 6.27
C LEU A 288 -14.74 -15.26 4.99
N TRP A 289 -14.57 -14.04 4.49
CA TRP A 289 -15.07 -13.59 3.19
C TRP A 289 -14.30 -14.24 2.04
N SER A 290 -12.96 -14.24 2.12
CA SER A 290 -12.11 -14.80 1.06
C SER A 290 -12.17 -16.32 0.95
N LEU A 291 -12.36 -17.03 2.08
CA LEU A 291 -12.33 -18.50 2.13
C LEU A 291 -13.34 -19.20 1.19
N PRO A 292 -14.66 -18.94 1.25
CA PRO A 292 -15.62 -19.59 0.36
C PRO A 292 -15.42 -19.19 -1.11
N LEU A 293 -14.97 -17.95 -1.38
CA LEU A 293 -14.70 -17.48 -2.73
C LEU A 293 -13.51 -18.21 -3.37
N LEU A 294 -12.44 -18.44 -2.60
CA LEU A 294 -11.29 -19.22 -3.05
C LEU A 294 -11.66 -20.69 -3.26
N ILE A 295 -12.45 -21.29 -2.36
CA ILE A 295 -12.96 -22.66 -2.53
C ILE A 295 -13.78 -22.77 -3.81
N ALA A 296 -14.68 -21.81 -4.05
CA ALA A 296 -15.47 -21.75 -5.27
C ALA A 296 -14.57 -21.62 -6.52
N LEU A 297 -13.52 -20.78 -6.46
CA LEU A 297 -12.60 -20.58 -7.57
C LEU A 297 -11.81 -21.86 -7.91
N VAL A 298 -11.35 -22.61 -6.91
CA VAL A 298 -10.68 -23.91 -7.09
C VAL A 298 -11.61 -24.93 -7.73
N GLY A 299 -12.90 -24.93 -7.37
CA GLY A 299 -13.90 -25.81 -7.94
C GLY A 299 -14.43 -25.39 -9.31
N LEU A 300 -14.09 -24.18 -9.78
CA LEU A 300 -14.67 -23.61 -10.99
C LEU A 300 -13.93 -24.07 -12.26
N PRO A 301 -14.55 -24.87 -13.14
CA PRO A 301 -13.89 -25.36 -14.35
C PRO A 301 -13.60 -24.21 -15.33
N LEU A 302 -12.65 -24.43 -16.26
CA LEU A 302 -12.28 -23.43 -17.28
C LEU A 302 -13.46 -23.06 -18.20
N VAL A 303 -14.36 -24.01 -18.46
CA VAL A 303 -15.56 -23.81 -19.31
C VAL A 303 -16.68 -23.00 -18.62
N ALA A 304 -16.50 -22.64 -17.35
CA ALA A 304 -17.50 -21.86 -16.64
C ALA A 304 -17.65 -20.45 -17.24
N PRO A 305 -18.82 -19.81 -17.11
CA PRO A 305 -19.04 -18.46 -17.63
C PRO A 305 -17.98 -17.47 -17.11
N ALA A 306 -17.35 -16.72 -18.02
CA ALA A 306 -16.31 -15.75 -17.68
C ALA A 306 -16.78 -14.72 -16.65
N GLY A 307 -18.06 -14.31 -16.72
CA GLY A 307 -18.68 -13.41 -15.75
C GLY A 307 -18.72 -13.96 -14.32
N LEU A 308 -18.92 -15.27 -14.14
CA LEU A 308 -18.91 -15.89 -12.81
C LEU A 308 -17.52 -15.83 -12.19
N ARG A 309 -16.48 -16.14 -12.98
CA ARG A 309 -15.10 -16.02 -12.51
C ARG A 309 -14.73 -14.58 -12.18
N TYR A 310 -15.14 -13.63 -13.02
CA TYR A 310 -14.97 -12.21 -12.75
C TYR A 310 -15.62 -11.79 -11.43
N ILE A 311 -16.85 -12.23 -11.15
CA ILE A 311 -17.53 -11.92 -9.88
C ILE A 311 -16.73 -12.46 -8.69
N LEU A 312 -16.27 -13.72 -8.74
CA LEU A 312 -15.50 -14.31 -7.64
C LEU A 312 -14.18 -13.58 -7.38
N ILE A 313 -13.40 -13.31 -8.43
CA ILE A 313 -12.13 -12.57 -8.32
C ILE A 313 -12.41 -11.12 -7.88
N GLY A 314 -13.44 -10.49 -8.44
CA GLY A 314 -13.84 -9.12 -8.10
C GLY A 314 -14.24 -8.96 -6.63
N LEU A 315 -14.96 -9.94 -6.06
CA LEU A 315 -15.29 -9.97 -4.63
C LEU A 315 -14.07 -10.24 -3.75
N LEU A 316 -13.07 -10.97 -4.24
CA LEU A 316 -11.79 -11.17 -3.55
C LEU A 316 -10.91 -9.92 -3.55
N VAL A 317 -10.95 -9.13 -4.63
CA VAL A 317 -10.26 -7.83 -4.71
C VAL A 317 -11.01 -6.77 -3.89
N GLY A 318 -12.34 -6.76 -3.94
CA GLY A 318 -13.22 -5.90 -3.13
C GLY A 318 -13.48 -6.43 -1.72
N PHE A 319 -12.48 -7.04 -1.08
CA PHE A 319 -12.63 -7.68 0.23
C PHE A 319 -12.73 -6.65 1.38
N PRO A 320 -13.19 -7.08 2.57
CA PRO A 320 -13.06 -6.33 3.82
C PRO A 320 -11.61 -5.97 4.17
N TYR A 321 -11.15 -4.76 3.83
CA TYR A 321 -9.78 -4.32 4.12
C TYR A 321 -9.64 -3.79 5.55
N VAL A 322 -8.75 -4.42 6.34
CA VAL A 322 -8.62 -4.20 7.79
C VAL A 322 -7.23 -3.73 8.23
N HIS A 323 -6.38 -3.35 7.29
CA HIS A 323 -5.01 -2.93 7.58
C HIS A 323 -4.92 -1.73 8.54
N ALA A 324 -5.79 -0.73 8.36
CA ALA A 324 -5.83 0.43 9.25
C ALA A 324 -6.10 0.03 10.72
N ILE A 325 -6.93 -0.99 10.93
CA ILE A 325 -7.25 -1.54 12.26
C ILE A 325 -5.99 -2.20 12.88
N LEU A 326 -5.25 -2.98 12.09
CA LEU A 326 -4.03 -3.66 12.54
C LEU A 326 -2.88 -2.69 12.85
N VAL A 327 -2.69 -1.66 12.02
CA VAL A 327 -1.73 -0.58 12.28
C VAL A 327 -2.05 0.11 13.61
N ALA A 328 -3.34 0.44 13.83
CA ALA A 328 -3.78 1.08 15.06
C ALA A 328 -3.56 0.19 16.31
N ILE A 329 -3.73 -1.13 16.20
CA ILE A 329 -3.43 -2.08 17.29
C ILE A 329 -1.94 -2.10 17.60
N THR A 330 -1.09 -2.21 16.57
CA THR A 330 0.37 -2.23 16.72
C THR A 330 0.83 -1.02 17.53
N SER A 331 0.33 0.15 17.16
CA SER A 331 0.67 1.41 17.82
C SER A 331 0.20 1.46 19.29
N ARG A 332 -0.98 0.90 19.60
CA ARG A 332 -1.52 0.87 20.97
C ARG A 332 -0.80 -0.11 21.88
N ASN A 333 -0.34 -1.25 21.34
CA ASN A 333 0.32 -2.30 22.12
C ASN A 333 1.81 -2.03 22.33
N ALA A 334 2.43 -1.13 21.57
CA ALA A 334 3.86 -0.87 21.61
C ALA A 334 4.36 -0.10 22.86
N GLY A 335 3.58 -0.03 23.96
CA GLY A 335 4.03 0.53 25.24
C GLY A 335 4.34 2.04 25.20
N THR A 336 5.62 2.40 25.03
CA THR A 336 6.08 3.80 25.02
C THR A 336 5.95 4.46 23.64
N VAL A 337 5.95 5.80 23.60
CA VAL A 337 5.92 6.59 22.35
C VAL A 337 7.11 6.25 21.44
N ARG A 338 8.27 5.95 22.03
CA ARG A 338 9.51 5.65 21.30
C ARG A 338 9.50 4.25 20.68
N THR A 339 9.05 3.26 21.43
CA THR A 339 8.87 1.87 20.94
C THR A 339 7.74 1.76 19.91
N ARG A 340 6.72 2.64 19.99
CA ARG A 340 5.63 2.74 19.00
C ARG A 340 6.14 3.01 17.58
N THR A 341 7.06 3.95 17.37
CA THR A 341 7.59 4.25 16.04
C THR A 341 8.30 3.04 15.43
N VAL A 342 9.17 2.39 16.21
CA VAL A 342 9.93 1.22 15.76
C VAL A 342 9.01 0.02 15.53
N ALA A 343 8.04 -0.21 16.42
CA ALA A 343 7.10 -1.30 16.29
C ALA A 343 6.18 -1.15 15.07
N SER A 344 5.71 0.06 14.78
CA SER A 344 4.92 0.32 13.58
C SER A 344 5.74 0.14 12.29
N ALA A 345 7.02 0.52 12.30
CA ALA A 345 7.91 0.25 11.18
C ALA A 345 8.11 -1.26 10.97
N LEU A 346 8.42 -2.02 12.02
CA LEU A 346 8.57 -3.48 11.95
C LEU A 346 7.29 -4.17 11.46
N TYR A 347 6.12 -3.74 11.90
CA TYR A 347 4.85 -4.24 11.37
C TYR A 347 4.70 -3.95 9.87
N ASN A 348 5.04 -2.73 9.42
CA ASN A 348 4.99 -2.40 8.00
C ASN A 348 5.98 -3.26 7.18
N MET A 349 7.16 -3.52 7.72
CA MET A 349 8.13 -4.45 7.14
C MET A 349 7.55 -5.87 6.98
N CYS A 350 6.80 -6.36 7.98
CA CYS A 350 6.08 -7.63 7.86
C CYS A 350 5.04 -7.60 6.74
N VAL A 351 4.32 -6.50 6.55
CA VAL A 351 3.34 -6.34 5.46
C VAL A 351 4.01 -6.30 4.08
N GLN A 352 5.22 -5.74 3.96
CA GLN A 352 5.95 -5.85 2.70
C GLN A 352 6.43 -7.28 2.43
N ALA A 353 6.80 -8.02 3.49
CA ALA A 353 7.11 -9.43 3.37
C ALA A 353 5.88 -10.28 3.00
N ASP A 354 4.68 -9.93 3.49
CA ASP A 354 3.39 -10.50 3.04
C ASP A 354 3.23 -10.33 1.51
N ASN A 355 3.47 -9.12 0.99
CA ASN A 355 3.40 -8.86 -0.46
C ASN A 355 4.44 -9.68 -1.25
N ILE A 356 5.64 -9.89 -0.71
CA ILE A 356 6.66 -10.77 -1.33
C ILE A 356 6.16 -12.21 -1.38
N ILE A 357 5.61 -12.73 -0.27
CA ILE A 357 5.04 -14.08 -0.21
C ILE A 357 3.92 -14.20 -1.26
N GLY A 358 2.94 -13.28 -1.23
CA GLY A 358 1.82 -13.24 -2.16
C GLY A 358 2.25 -13.20 -3.63
N SER A 359 3.25 -12.38 -3.97
CA SER A 359 3.75 -12.28 -5.35
C SER A 359 4.29 -13.60 -5.90
N ASN A 360 4.73 -14.53 -5.05
CA ASN A 360 5.31 -15.80 -5.49
C ASN A 360 4.32 -16.98 -5.48
N ILE A 361 3.06 -16.77 -5.08
CA ILE A 361 2.06 -17.86 -5.01
C ILE A 361 1.58 -18.26 -6.41
N TYR A 362 1.32 -17.29 -7.28
CA TYR A 362 0.88 -17.57 -8.65
C TYR A 362 2.08 -17.78 -9.54
N ARG A 363 2.18 -18.95 -10.14
CA ARG A 363 3.33 -19.38 -10.94
C ARG A 363 2.90 -19.76 -12.35
N ASP A 364 3.87 -19.75 -13.26
CA ASP A 364 3.63 -19.98 -14.68
C ASP A 364 3.08 -21.39 -15.00
N ASP A 365 3.50 -22.40 -14.23
CA ASP A 365 3.09 -23.80 -14.34
C ASP A 365 1.65 -24.06 -13.88
N ASP A 366 1.06 -23.12 -13.14
CA ASP A 366 -0.31 -23.22 -12.61
C ASP A 366 -1.33 -22.45 -13.49
N LYS A 367 -0.90 -21.91 -14.62
CA LYS A 367 -1.77 -21.26 -15.59
C LYS A 367 -2.78 -22.24 -16.20
N PRO A 368 -3.97 -21.77 -16.61
CA PRO A 368 -4.51 -20.41 -16.46
C PRO A 368 -5.34 -20.23 -15.18
N LEU A 369 -5.61 -21.30 -14.43
CA LEU A 369 -6.56 -21.30 -13.31
C LEU A 369 -5.93 -20.93 -11.97
N TYR A 370 -4.61 -21.02 -11.86
CA TYR A 370 -3.87 -20.85 -10.63
C TYR A 370 -4.43 -21.72 -9.49
N ALA A 371 -4.84 -22.96 -9.80
CA ALA A 371 -5.57 -23.82 -8.88
C ALA A 371 -4.70 -24.27 -7.69
N HIS A 372 -3.41 -24.52 -7.91
CA HIS A 372 -2.46 -24.82 -6.84
C HIS A 372 -2.26 -23.60 -5.94
N GLY A 373 -2.02 -22.42 -6.52
CA GLY A 373 -1.90 -21.16 -5.80
C GLY A 373 -3.14 -20.89 -4.96
N ASN A 374 -4.34 -21.05 -5.52
CA ASN A 374 -5.60 -20.87 -4.81
C ASN A 374 -5.77 -21.82 -3.61
N LYS A 375 -5.29 -23.07 -3.70
CA LYS A 375 -5.27 -24.00 -2.54
C LYS A 375 -4.33 -23.52 -1.45
N VAL A 376 -3.17 -22.97 -1.81
CA VAL A 376 -2.25 -22.35 -0.84
C VAL A 376 -2.92 -21.16 -0.15
N LEU A 377 -3.63 -20.30 -0.89
CA LEU A 377 -4.38 -19.15 -0.33
C LEU A 377 -5.48 -19.61 0.63
N ILE A 378 -6.17 -20.72 0.36
CA ILE A 378 -7.14 -21.33 1.30
C ILE A 378 -6.45 -21.71 2.62
N GLY A 379 -5.25 -22.31 2.53
CA GLY A 379 -4.43 -22.63 3.71
C GLY A 379 -4.10 -21.38 4.53
N PHE A 380 -3.68 -20.29 3.87
CA PHE A 380 -3.44 -19.00 4.53
C PHE A 380 -4.71 -18.42 5.17
N CYS A 381 -5.87 -18.48 4.50
CA CYS A 381 -7.13 -18.03 5.10
C CYS A 381 -7.44 -18.77 6.41
N ILE A 382 -7.33 -20.10 6.41
CA ILE A 382 -7.59 -20.92 7.61
C ILE A 382 -6.58 -20.60 8.71
N PHE A 383 -5.30 -20.51 8.36
CA PHE A 383 -4.23 -20.11 9.29
C PHE A 383 -4.51 -18.74 9.90
N ASN A 384 -4.85 -17.75 9.08
CA ASN A 384 -5.14 -16.39 9.52
C ASN A 384 -6.37 -16.33 10.43
N VAL A 385 -7.44 -17.07 10.13
CA VAL A 385 -8.62 -17.15 11.02
C VAL A 385 -8.21 -17.62 12.41
N MET A 386 -7.44 -18.70 12.49
CA MET A 386 -6.93 -19.23 13.77
C MET A 386 -6.02 -18.20 14.46
N LEU A 387 -5.13 -17.56 13.70
CA LEU A 387 -4.18 -16.58 14.22
C LEU A 387 -4.86 -15.32 14.77
N PHE A 388 -5.88 -14.78 14.09
CA PHE A 388 -6.65 -13.64 14.59
C PHE A 388 -7.35 -13.96 15.91
N VAL A 389 -7.97 -15.14 16.00
CA VAL A 389 -8.65 -15.60 17.22
C VAL A 389 -7.64 -15.83 18.34
N ALA A 390 -6.53 -16.52 18.07
CA ALA A 390 -5.45 -16.77 19.03
C ALA A 390 -4.84 -15.46 19.54
N THR A 391 -4.60 -14.50 18.65
CA THR A 391 -4.07 -13.17 18.99
C THR A 391 -5.03 -12.41 19.92
N LYS A 392 -6.34 -12.49 19.67
CA LYS A 392 -7.33 -11.92 20.59
C LYS A 392 -7.24 -12.55 21.97
N PHE A 393 -7.25 -13.88 22.04
CA PHE A 393 -7.17 -14.60 23.33
C PHE A 393 -5.88 -14.26 24.09
N PHE A 394 -4.75 -14.21 23.38
CA PHE A 394 -3.46 -13.81 23.92
C PHE A 394 -3.53 -12.44 24.61
N TYR A 395 -3.96 -11.39 23.91
CA TYR A 395 -4.02 -10.05 24.51
C TYR A 395 -5.07 -9.94 25.62
N VAL A 396 -6.20 -10.65 25.51
CA VAL A 396 -7.21 -10.68 26.57
C VAL A 396 -6.68 -11.38 27.82
N SER A 397 -5.88 -12.45 27.67
CA SER A 397 -5.29 -13.16 28.80
C SER A 397 -4.21 -12.38 29.53
N ILE A 398 -3.45 -11.53 28.82
CA ILE A 398 -2.38 -10.71 29.41
C ILE A 398 -2.95 -9.47 30.11
N ASN A 399 -4.11 -8.97 29.64
CA ASN A 399 -4.80 -7.83 30.25
C ASN A 399 -5.67 -8.21 31.48
N ARG A 400 -5.74 -9.50 31.84
CA ARG A 400 -6.37 -9.98 33.07
C ARG A 400 -5.33 -10.13 34.15
#